data_AF-A0A7Y4LB78-F1
#
_entry.id   AF-A0A7Y4LB78-F1
#
_cell.length_a   1.000
_cell.length_b   1.000
_cell.length_c   1.000
_cell.angle_alpha   90.00
_cell.angle_beta   90.00
_cell.angle_gamma   90.00
#
_symmetry.space_group_name_H-M   'P 1'
#
loop_
_entity.id
_entity.type
_entity.pdbx_description
1 polymer ?
#
loop_
_entity_poly.entity_id
_entity_poly.type
_entity_poly.pdbx_seq_one_letter_code
_entity_poly.pdbx_strand_id
1 'polypeptide(L)'
;MKKLIIISFTALLTACASSGSIDLSNRNSYGLKCSANASSAPNWEGCMATAQQMCSPLQVANVQQLSPTGSGAADDSYFMTFSCQ
;
A
#
# COMPACT_ATOMS: atom_id res chain seq x y z
N MET A 1 5.29 -51.89 -8.37
CA MET A 1 5.43 -50.63 -9.13
C MET A 1 4.12 -49.85 -9.07
N LYS A 2 4.09 -48.68 -8.40
CA LYS A 2 3.09 -47.58 -8.52
C LYS A 2 3.49 -46.50 -7.49
N LYS A 3 4.36 -45.57 -7.92
CA LYS A 3 4.07 -44.14 -8.20
C LYS A 3 3.90 -43.28 -6.94
N LEU A 4 5.03 -42.71 -6.52
CA LEU A 4 5.15 -41.45 -5.75
C LEU A 4 4.38 -40.34 -6.45
N ILE A 5 3.62 -39.53 -5.71
CA ILE A 5 3.56 -38.06 -5.88
C ILE A 5 3.25 -37.43 -4.51
N ILE A 6 4.27 -36.79 -3.94
CA ILE A 6 4.18 -35.81 -2.85
C ILE A 6 3.92 -34.47 -3.53
N ILE A 7 2.79 -33.81 -3.24
CA ILE A 7 2.55 -32.40 -3.58
C ILE A 7 2.04 -31.73 -2.31
N SER A 8 2.92 -31.23 -1.44
CA SER A 8 3.31 -29.81 -1.37
C SER A 8 2.12 -28.83 -1.46
N PHE A 9 1.26 -28.85 -0.43
CA PHE A 9 0.32 -27.77 -0.13
C PHE A 9 0.98 -26.69 0.77
N THR A 10 2.11 -26.15 0.30
CA THR A 10 2.75 -24.93 0.85
C THR A 10 2.73 -23.81 -0.18
N ALA A 11 1.58 -23.62 -0.81
CA ALA A 11 1.22 -22.40 -1.51
C ALA A 11 -0.17 -22.06 -0.98
N LEU A 12 -0.38 -20.99 -0.21
CA LEU A 12 -0.26 -19.62 -0.66
C LEU A 12 -0.11 -18.70 0.56
N LEU A 13 1.14 -18.43 0.96
CA LEU A 13 1.48 -17.32 1.87
C LEU A 13 2.12 -16.14 1.10
N THR A 14 1.97 -16.11 -0.23
CA THR A 14 2.70 -15.17 -1.11
C THR A 14 1.86 -14.01 -1.64
N ALA A 15 0.71 -13.67 -1.03
CA ALA A 15 -0.07 -12.50 -1.44
C ALA A 15 0.23 -11.21 -0.64
N CYS A 16 1.25 -11.21 0.23
CA CYS A 16 1.72 -10.01 0.92
C CYS A 16 3.14 -9.67 0.45
N ALA A 17 3.32 -9.27 -0.82
CA ALA A 17 4.51 -8.52 -1.27
C ALA A 17 4.46 -8.30 -2.78
N SER A 18 3.68 -7.34 -3.28
CA SER A 18 4.03 -6.62 -4.53
C SER A 18 3.02 -5.53 -4.90
N SER A 19 2.96 -4.48 -4.08
CA SER A 19 2.69 -3.11 -4.56
C SER A 19 3.01 -2.14 -3.43
N GLY A 20 4.24 -1.62 -3.42
CA GLY A 20 4.70 -0.62 -2.44
C GLY A 20 5.21 -1.23 -1.14
N SER A 21 6.49 -1.57 -1.10
CA SER A 21 7.19 -1.81 0.18
C SER A 21 7.23 -0.49 0.95
N ILE A 22 6.30 -0.29 1.85
CA ILE A 22 6.43 0.73 2.90
C ILE A 22 7.68 0.35 3.68
N ASP A 23 8.71 1.17 3.59
CA ASP A 23 9.90 1.04 4.42
C ASP A 23 9.51 1.38 5.87
N LEU A 24 9.11 0.36 6.63
CA LEU A 24 8.76 0.44 8.05
C LEU A 24 9.98 0.62 8.96
N SER A 25 11.20 0.44 8.43
CA SER A 25 12.44 0.79 9.14
C SER A 25 12.66 2.31 9.15
N ASN A 26 12.10 3.03 8.19
CA ASN A 26 12.16 4.48 8.12
C ASN A 26 11.01 5.11 8.91
N ARG A 27 11.32 5.69 10.08
CA ARG A 27 10.33 6.34 10.97
C ARG A 27 9.69 7.59 10.37
N ASN A 28 10.13 8.04 9.20
CA ASN A 28 9.51 9.14 8.46
C ASN A 28 8.61 8.65 7.32
N SER A 29 8.26 7.37 7.23
CA SER A 29 7.30 6.83 6.25
C SER A 29 5.85 6.93 6.74
N TYR A 30 4.98 7.52 5.93
CA TYR A 30 3.56 7.73 6.21
C TYR A 30 2.68 7.08 5.15
N GLY A 31 1.44 6.76 5.51
CA GLY A 31 0.39 6.28 4.61
C GLY A 31 -0.91 7.07 4.81
N LEU A 32 -1.52 7.52 3.72
CA LEU A 32 -2.80 8.23 3.70
C LEU A 32 -3.81 7.49 2.83
N LYS A 33 -5.04 7.37 3.31
CA LYS A 33 -6.17 6.86 2.53
C LYS A 33 -6.69 7.96 1.63
N CYS A 34 -6.73 7.70 0.32
CA CYS A 34 -7.05 8.69 -0.72
C CYS A 34 -8.39 8.44 -1.41
N SER A 35 -9.07 7.34 -1.11
CA SER A 35 -10.44 7.09 -1.56
C SER A 35 -11.31 6.62 -0.41
N ALA A 36 -12.63 6.66 -0.55
CA ALA A 36 -13.53 6.13 0.48
C ALA A 36 -13.48 4.59 0.52
N ASN A 37 -13.43 3.97 -0.66
CA ASN A 37 -13.34 2.53 -0.90
C ASN A 37 -12.70 2.24 -2.27
N ALA A 38 -12.56 0.96 -2.62
CA ALA A 38 -11.98 0.49 -3.87
C ALA A 38 -12.77 0.89 -5.14
N SER A 39 -14.07 1.14 -5.02
CA SER A 39 -14.94 1.53 -6.14
C SER A 39 -15.03 3.03 -6.36
N SER A 40 -14.61 3.84 -5.38
CA SER A 40 -14.58 5.31 -5.49
C SER A 40 -13.27 5.81 -6.10
N ALA A 41 -13.36 6.84 -6.93
CA ALA A 41 -12.18 7.50 -7.49
C ALA A 41 -11.31 8.11 -6.36
N PRO A 42 -9.98 8.00 -6.45
CA PRO A 42 -9.07 8.59 -5.48
C PRO A 42 -8.97 10.12 -5.62
N ASN A 43 -8.87 10.82 -4.48
CA ASN A 43 -8.52 12.22 -4.39
C ASN A 43 -7.00 12.38 -4.11
N TRP A 44 -6.19 12.21 -5.16
CA TRP A 44 -4.74 12.30 -5.05
C TRP A 44 -4.24 13.70 -4.68
N GLU A 45 -4.90 14.74 -5.19
CA GLU A 45 -4.54 16.13 -4.91
C GLU A 45 -4.75 16.46 -3.43
N GLY A 46 -5.90 16.08 -2.87
CA GLY A 46 -6.16 16.23 -1.43
C GLY A 46 -5.17 15.46 -0.58
N CYS A 47 -4.84 14.22 -0.96
CA CYS A 47 -3.81 13.43 -0.28
C CYS A 47 -2.43 14.10 -0.31
N MET A 48 -2.02 14.66 -1.45
CA MET A 48 -0.75 15.39 -1.59
C MET A 48 -0.74 16.65 -0.72
N ALA A 49 -1.83 17.41 -0.70
CA ALA A 49 -1.95 18.59 0.15
C ALA A 49 -1.84 18.23 1.64
N THR A 50 -2.48 17.16 2.09
CA THR A 50 -2.32 16.64 3.46
C THR A 50 -0.89 16.19 3.72
N ALA A 51 -0.24 15.50 2.78
CA ALA A 51 1.16 15.10 2.93
C ALA A 51 2.10 16.31 3.08
N GLN A 52 1.89 17.37 2.29
CA GLN A 52 2.66 18.62 2.40
C GLN A 52 2.46 19.29 3.75
N GLN A 53 1.23 19.30 4.28
CA GLN A 53 0.95 19.80 5.62
C GLN A 53 1.65 18.97 6.70
N MET A 54 1.66 17.64 6.58
CA MET A 54 2.30 16.76 7.56
C MET A 54 3.83 16.83 7.51
N CYS A 55 4.42 17.05 6.34
CA CYS A 55 5.87 17.15 6.21
C CYS A 55 6.42 18.53 6.55
N SER A 56 5.61 19.60 6.52
CA SER A 56 6.10 20.96 6.80
C SER A 56 6.87 21.05 8.13
N PRO A 57 8.09 21.65 8.16
CA PRO A 57 8.74 22.43 7.10
C PRO A 57 9.59 21.62 6.10
N LEU A 58 9.66 20.30 6.25
CA LEU A 58 10.33 19.38 5.33
C LEU A 58 9.50 19.17 4.04
N GLN A 59 10.10 18.51 3.06
CA GLN A 59 9.47 18.21 1.79
C GLN A 59 8.90 16.79 1.77
N VAL A 60 7.82 16.61 1.02
CA VAL A 60 7.29 15.28 0.73
C VAL A 60 8.19 14.61 -0.30
N ALA A 61 8.68 13.43 0.02
CA ALA A 61 9.55 12.61 -0.82
C ALA A 61 9.02 11.18 -0.92
N ASN A 62 9.54 10.38 -1.87
CA ASN A 62 9.23 8.95 -2.02
C ASN A 62 7.73 8.63 -2.12
N VAL A 63 6.98 9.48 -2.82
CA VAL A 63 5.54 9.32 -2.99
C VAL A 63 5.24 8.09 -3.84
N GLN A 64 4.39 7.20 -3.33
CA GLN A 64 3.85 6.06 -4.07
C GLN A 64 2.33 6.04 -3.95
N GLN A 65 1.67 5.80 -5.07
CA GLN A 65 0.23 5.59 -5.10
C GLN A 65 -0.04 4.09 -5.15
N LEU A 66 -0.86 3.61 -4.22
CA LEU A 66 -1.19 2.21 -4.05
C LEU A 66 -2.65 2.01 -4.43
N SER A 67 -2.87 1.09 -5.36
CA SER A 67 -4.21 0.63 -5.73
C SER A 67 -4.82 -0.23 -4.61
N PRO A 68 -6.16 -0.28 -4.52
CA PRO A 68 -6.84 -1.26 -3.70
C PRO A 68 -6.42 -2.67 -4.10
N THR A 69 -6.40 -3.57 -3.11
CA THR A 69 -6.09 -4.98 -3.27
C THR A 69 -7.19 -5.75 -4.02
N GLY A 70 -8.40 -5.20 -4.09
CA GLY A 70 -9.56 -5.87 -4.69
C GLY A 70 -10.08 -7.03 -3.84
N SER A 71 -9.69 -7.08 -2.56
CA SER A 71 -10.05 -8.16 -1.62
C SER A 71 -11.49 -8.08 -1.13
N GLY A 72 -12.18 -6.96 -1.38
CA GLY A 72 -13.54 -6.71 -0.89
C GLY A 72 -13.62 -6.38 0.61
N ALA A 73 -12.47 -6.17 1.26
CA ALA A 73 -12.41 -5.74 2.65
C ALA A 73 -12.87 -4.28 2.82
N ALA A 74 -13.35 -3.92 4.01
CA ALA A 74 -13.90 -2.58 4.27
C ALA A 74 -12.84 -1.47 4.19
N ASP A 75 -11.58 -1.82 4.38
CA ASP A 75 -10.40 -0.97 4.27
C ASP A 75 -9.82 -0.94 2.85
N ASP A 76 -10.35 -1.74 1.92
CA ASP A 76 -9.90 -1.78 0.53
C ASP A 76 -10.15 -0.42 -0.13
N SER A 77 -9.08 0.30 -0.45
CA SER A 77 -9.10 1.70 -0.86
C SER A 77 -7.80 2.04 -1.59
N TYR A 78 -7.78 3.19 -2.24
CA TYR A 78 -6.55 3.76 -2.75
C TYR A 78 -5.78 4.43 -1.61
N PHE A 79 -4.48 4.17 -1.53
CA PHE A 79 -3.60 4.77 -0.53
C PHE A 79 -2.45 5.51 -1.20
N MET A 80 -1.90 6.50 -0.51
CA MET A 80 -0.65 7.16 -0.88
C MET A 80 0.34 6.99 0.26
N THR A 81 1.54 6.53 -0.04
CA THR A 81 2.64 6.48 0.91
C THR A 81 3.69 7.50 0.54
N PHE A 82 4.39 8.04 1.53
CA PHE A 82 5.43 9.04 1.32
C PHE A 82 6.35 9.15 2.54
N SER A 83 7.41 9.93 2.41
CA SER A 83 8.31 10.27 3.51
C SER A 83 8.56 11.77 3.61
N CYS A 84 8.87 12.27 4.81
CA CYS A 84 9.29 13.66 5.01
C CYS A 84 10.82 13.76 5.06
N GLN A 85 11.40 14.59 4.19
CA GLN A 85 12.85 14.78 4.03
C GLN A 85 13.23 16.25 3.85
#